data_AF-A0A067LHC1-F1
#
_entry.id   AF-A0A067LHC1-F1
#
_cell.length_a   1.000
_cell.length_b   1.000
_cell.length_c   1.000
_cell.angle_alpha   90.00
_cell.angle_beta   90.00
_cell.angle_gamma   90.00
#
_symmetry.space_group_name_H-M   'P 1'
#
loop_
_entity.id
_entity.type
_entity.pdbx_description
1 polymer ?
#
loop_
_entity_poly.entity_id
_entity_poly.type
_entity_poly.pdbx_seq_one_letter_code
_entity_poly.pdbx_strand_id
1 'polypeptide(L)'
;MMLKVYSDNKKFEQVLKTFDYMKNKGIDIDERTCTVHLLSLKINDQMRLSLEFFNRMIETGIEVSVYSLTVVVEGLCQNGEIRQCRELVEEMVIKGIKPNIITYNIMIDACAKRWSFEELNCILALMEKEGEAFNINTYKILIDGYSSFGKIKEAEKLLLEMHGRDLNVDTHMYNLVINGYCNKGFVDKALLLFDRMSIRGVNSTVDTFWALINGNCKVGRMEIAMAYVSKMQRKGIELDQVIFNILVHANFRKGMVDEAYVMLIEMVRSGFDADLSICSKIEAALFKLNRFEEAKQLVDIIKGMVDEPYVMLIEMVRSGFDADLSICSKIEPALFKLNRFEEAKQLVDIMVKGDGSLENSATLVEENLV
;
A
#
# COMPACT_ATOMS: atom_id res chain seq x y z
N MET A 1 -2.61 -15.08 -44.53
CA MET A 1 -1.97 -13.81 -44.96
C MET A 1 -2.92 -12.62 -44.89
N MET A 2 -4.11 -12.65 -45.53
CA MET A 2 -5.06 -11.52 -45.49
C MET A 2 -5.66 -11.22 -44.11
N LEU A 3 -6.08 -12.23 -43.33
CA LEU A 3 -6.62 -12.04 -41.98
C LEU A 3 -5.62 -11.33 -41.06
N LYS A 4 -4.35 -11.76 -41.11
CA LYS A 4 -3.26 -11.14 -40.36
C LYS A 4 -3.07 -9.68 -40.75
N VAL A 5 -3.01 -9.35 -42.04
CA VAL A 5 -2.85 -7.97 -42.52
C VAL A 5 -3.99 -7.06 -42.03
N TYR A 6 -5.25 -7.53 -42.09
CA TYR A 6 -6.36 -6.74 -41.58
C TYR A 6 -6.32 -6.61 -40.05
N SER A 7 -5.94 -7.68 -39.35
CA SER A 7 -5.76 -7.67 -37.89
C SER A 7 -4.68 -6.68 -37.44
N ASP A 8 -3.53 -6.66 -38.12
CA ASP A 8 -2.40 -5.77 -37.83
C ASP A 8 -2.79 -4.29 -38.09
N ASN A 9 -3.69 -4.05 -39.06
CA ASN A 9 -4.23 -2.72 -39.37
C ASN A 9 -5.50 -2.36 -38.58
N LYS A 10 -5.85 -3.13 -37.53
CA LYS A 10 -7.04 -2.92 -36.68
C LYS A 10 -8.38 -2.88 -37.44
N LYS A 11 -8.43 -3.52 -38.61
CA LYS A 11 -9.62 -3.63 -39.47
C LYS A 11 -10.43 -4.87 -39.08
N PHE A 12 -10.90 -4.91 -37.83
CA PHE A 12 -11.47 -6.12 -37.21
C PHE A 12 -12.76 -6.62 -37.89
N GLU A 13 -13.63 -5.72 -38.34
CA GLU A 13 -14.82 -6.11 -39.11
C GLU A 13 -14.46 -6.78 -40.44
N GLN A 14 -13.39 -6.31 -41.10
CA GLN A 14 -12.90 -6.92 -42.34
C GLN A 14 -12.31 -8.30 -42.06
N VAL A 15 -11.70 -8.52 -40.89
CA VAL A 15 -11.23 -9.86 -40.49
C VAL A 15 -12.41 -10.82 -40.40
N LEU A 16 -13.49 -10.45 -39.71
CA LEU A 16 -14.72 -11.26 -39.60
C LEU A 16 -15.32 -11.58 -40.98
N LYS A 17 -15.51 -10.56 -41.84
CA LYS A 17 -16.05 -10.76 -43.20
C LYS A 17 -15.16 -11.68 -44.04
N THR A 18 -13.84 -11.53 -43.94
CA THR A 18 -12.88 -12.35 -44.69
C THR A 18 -12.88 -13.78 -44.16
N PHE A 19 -13.00 -13.96 -42.84
CA PHE A 19 -13.11 -15.26 -42.19
C PHE A 19 -14.34 -16.03 -42.68
N ASP A 20 -15.51 -15.39 -42.65
CA ASP A 20 -16.77 -15.99 -43.12
C ASP A 20 -16.70 -16.33 -44.61
N TYR A 21 -16.10 -15.46 -45.43
CA TYR A 21 -15.87 -15.73 -46.86
C TYR A 21 -14.97 -16.95 -47.08
N MET A 22 -13.84 -17.04 -46.37
CA MET A 22 -12.90 -18.15 -46.50
C MET A 22 -13.56 -19.48 -46.15
N LYS A 23 -14.32 -19.53 -45.04
CA LYS A 23 -15.06 -20.74 -44.64
C LYS A 23 -16.16 -21.12 -45.62
N ASN A 24 -16.95 -20.17 -46.10
CA ASN A 24 -18.00 -20.43 -47.11
C ASN A 24 -17.44 -20.96 -48.44
N LYS A 25 -16.15 -20.70 -48.73
CA LYS A 25 -15.44 -21.23 -49.90
C LYS A 25 -14.67 -22.52 -49.63
N GLY A 26 -14.79 -23.09 -48.41
CA GLY A 26 -14.05 -24.30 -48.01
C GLY A 26 -12.55 -24.08 -47.91
N ILE A 27 -12.10 -22.82 -47.76
CA ILE A 27 -10.69 -22.51 -47.55
C ILE A 27 -10.36 -22.80 -46.09
N ASP A 28 -9.38 -23.66 -45.88
CA ASP A 28 -8.91 -23.97 -44.55
C ASP A 28 -8.25 -22.76 -43.88
N ILE A 29 -8.49 -22.59 -42.59
CA ILE A 29 -7.96 -21.49 -41.80
C ILE A 29 -7.20 -22.10 -40.63
N ASP A 30 -5.92 -21.78 -40.53
CA ASP A 30 -5.06 -22.25 -39.47
C ASP A 30 -5.44 -21.63 -38.12
N GLU A 31 -5.50 -22.47 -37.09
CA GLU A 31 -5.75 -22.06 -35.69
C GLU A 31 -4.82 -20.91 -35.28
N ARG A 32 -3.55 -20.96 -35.71
CA ARG A 32 -2.55 -19.96 -35.35
C ARG A 32 -2.91 -18.57 -35.85
N THR A 33 -3.43 -18.42 -37.07
CA THR A 33 -3.88 -17.12 -37.59
C THR A 33 -5.05 -16.58 -36.78
N CYS A 34 -6.00 -17.45 -36.42
CA CYS A 34 -7.11 -17.08 -35.55
C CYS A 34 -6.62 -16.64 -34.16
N THR A 35 -5.68 -17.36 -33.57
CA THR A 35 -5.12 -17.01 -32.25
C THR A 35 -4.33 -15.70 -32.27
N VAL A 36 -3.60 -15.41 -33.36
CA VAL A 36 -2.97 -14.08 -33.56
C VAL A 36 -4.02 -12.98 -33.64
N HIS A 37 -5.17 -13.24 -34.26
CA HIS A 37 -6.25 -12.26 -34.29
C HIS A 37 -6.89 -12.04 -32.91
N LEU A 38 -7.13 -13.10 -32.15
CA LEU A 38 -7.61 -13.01 -30.75
C LEU A 38 -6.65 -12.18 -29.88
N LEU A 39 -5.34 -12.38 -30.03
CA LEU A 39 -4.33 -11.56 -29.34
C LEU A 39 -4.40 -10.09 -29.74
N SER A 40 -4.58 -9.80 -31.03
CA SER A 40 -4.75 -8.42 -31.52
C SER A 40 -6.01 -7.78 -30.94
N LEU A 41 -7.14 -8.50 -30.91
CA LEU A 41 -8.37 -8.03 -30.28
C LEU A 41 -8.17 -7.77 -28.78
N LYS A 42 -7.45 -8.67 -28.09
CA LYS A 42 -7.08 -8.49 -26.67
C LYS A 42 -6.29 -7.20 -26.45
N ILE A 43 -5.20 -7.00 -27.19
CA ILE A 43 -4.30 -5.84 -27.06
C ILE A 43 -5.01 -4.51 -27.35
N ASN A 44 -6.07 -4.53 -28.17
CA ASN A 44 -6.85 -3.34 -28.51
C ASN A 44 -8.15 -3.20 -27.69
N ASP A 45 -8.27 -3.93 -26.58
CA ASP A 45 -9.42 -3.88 -25.67
C ASP A 45 -10.78 -4.15 -26.34
N GLN A 46 -10.78 -4.99 -27.39
CA GLN A 46 -11.98 -5.38 -28.13
C GLN A 46 -12.56 -6.72 -27.65
N MET A 47 -12.87 -6.85 -26.37
CA MET A 47 -13.24 -8.17 -25.79
C MET A 47 -14.53 -8.73 -26.34
N ARG A 48 -15.53 -7.89 -26.62
CA ARG A 48 -16.78 -8.33 -27.25
C ARG A 48 -16.53 -9.00 -28.60
N LEU A 49 -15.67 -8.40 -29.42
CA LEU A 49 -15.28 -8.97 -30.72
C LEU A 49 -14.39 -10.21 -30.54
N SER A 50 -13.54 -10.24 -29.51
CA SER A 50 -12.70 -11.40 -29.19
C SER A 50 -13.55 -12.63 -28.88
N LEU A 51 -14.56 -12.48 -28.00
CA LEU A 51 -15.48 -13.55 -27.66
C LEU A 51 -16.36 -13.95 -28.85
N GLU A 52 -16.87 -12.97 -29.62
CA GLU A 52 -17.65 -13.24 -30.84
C GLU A 52 -16.84 -14.05 -31.86
N PHE A 53 -15.59 -13.67 -32.09
CA PHE A 53 -14.70 -14.37 -33.01
C PHE A 53 -14.35 -15.77 -32.50
N PHE A 54 -14.09 -15.93 -31.20
CA PHE A 54 -13.83 -17.22 -30.58
C PHE A 54 -15.02 -18.19 -30.72
N ASN A 55 -16.23 -17.71 -30.46
CA ASN A 55 -17.44 -18.51 -30.65
C ASN A 55 -17.62 -18.90 -32.12
N ARG A 56 -17.33 -17.99 -33.06
CA ARG A 56 -17.33 -18.31 -34.50
C ARG A 56 -16.30 -19.38 -34.87
N MET A 57 -15.11 -19.37 -34.26
CA MET A 57 -14.11 -20.44 -34.47
C MET A 57 -14.68 -21.80 -34.05
N ILE A 58 -15.35 -21.85 -32.90
CA ILE A 58 -15.96 -23.06 -32.35
C ILE A 58 -17.09 -23.56 -33.25
N GLU A 59 -18.02 -22.68 -33.64
CA GLU A 59 -19.17 -23.02 -34.49
C GLU A 59 -18.76 -23.52 -35.88
N THR A 60 -17.65 -23.01 -36.42
CA THR A 60 -17.12 -23.40 -37.72
C THR A 60 -16.21 -24.64 -37.67
N GLY A 61 -16.07 -25.26 -36.50
CA GLY A 61 -15.29 -26.48 -36.31
C GLY A 61 -13.78 -26.28 -36.43
N ILE A 62 -13.28 -25.04 -36.26
CA ILE A 62 -11.83 -24.82 -36.13
C ILE A 62 -11.39 -25.39 -34.78
N GLU A 63 -10.31 -26.17 -34.80
CA GLU A 63 -9.70 -26.65 -33.57
C GLU A 63 -9.22 -25.46 -32.72
N VAL A 64 -9.66 -25.42 -31.46
CA VAL A 64 -9.31 -24.35 -30.52
C VAL A 64 -8.28 -24.88 -29.53
N SER A 65 -7.17 -24.15 -29.38
CA SER A 65 -6.13 -24.52 -28.42
C SER A 65 -6.42 -23.96 -27.02
N VAL A 66 -5.78 -24.56 -26.00
CA VAL A 66 -5.78 -24.01 -24.63
C VAL A 66 -5.21 -22.58 -24.61
N TYR A 67 -4.28 -22.27 -25.52
CA TYR A 67 -3.72 -20.93 -25.64
C TYR A 67 -4.75 -19.92 -26.16
N SER A 68 -5.52 -20.25 -27.21
CA SER A 68 -6.62 -19.40 -27.69
C SER A 68 -7.65 -19.14 -26.59
N LEU A 69 -8.04 -20.18 -25.85
CA LEU A 69 -8.95 -20.06 -24.71
C LEU A 69 -8.38 -19.12 -23.65
N THR A 70 -7.11 -19.30 -23.28
CA THR A 70 -6.45 -18.47 -22.26
C THR A 70 -6.43 -16.99 -22.66
N VAL A 71 -6.21 -16.67 -23.94
CA VAL A 71 -6.24 -15.29 -24.45
C VAL A 71 -7.61 -14.64 -24.26
N VAL A 72 -8.69 -15.35 -24.56
CA VAL A 72 -10.06 -14.84 -24.40
C VAL A 72 -10.43 -14.71 -22.93
N VAL A 73 -10.10 -15.71 -22.12
CA VAL A 73 -10.33 -15.70 -20.66
C VAL A 73 -9.61 -14.52 -20.00
N GLU A 74 -8.35 -14.28 -20.36
CA GLU A 74 -7.57 -13.14 -19.85
C GLU A 74 -8.24 -11.80 -20.17
N GLY A 75 -8.72 -11.65 -21.40
CA GLY A 75 -9.45 -10.47 -21.84
C GLY A 75 -10.76 -10.25 -21.06
N LEU A 76 -11.60 -11.28 -20.95
CA LEU A 76 -12.85 -11.20 -20.20
C LEU A 76 -12.60 -10.92 -18.70
N CYS A 77 -11.55 -11.50 -18.12
CA CYS A 77 -11.13 -11.24 -16.75
C CYS A 77 -10.70 -9.78 -16.53
N GLN A 78 -9.96 -9.19 -17.47
CA GLN A 78 -9.57 -7.78 -17.44
C GLN A 78 -10.81 -6.87 -17.42
N ASN A 79 -11.83 -7.20 -18.19
CA ASN A 79 -13.11 -6.48 -18.21
C ASN A 79 -14.01 -6.73 -16.99
N GLY A 80 -13.71 -7.77 -16.20
CA GLY A 80 -14.49 -8.13 -15.02
C GLY A 80 -15.67 -9.03 -15.30
N GLU A 81 -15.74 -9.60 -16.49
CA GLU A 81 -16.78 -10.53 -16.93
C GLU A 81 -16.49 -11.95 -16.41
N ILE A 82 -16.19 -12.07 -15.11
CA ILE A 82 -15.69 -13.30 -14.46
C ILE A 82 -16.66 -14.47 -14.67
N ARG A 83 -17.96 -14.22 -14.55
CA ARG A 83 -18.99 -15.25 -14.75
C ARG A 83 -18.96 -15.83 -16.16
N GLN A 84 -18.85 -14.97 -17.18
CA GLN A 84 -18.72 -15.42 -18.57
C GLN A 84 -17.40 -16.18 -18.79
N CYS A 85 -16.31 -15.77 -18.11
CA CYS A 85 -15.06 -16.54 -18.15
C CYS A 85 -15.29 -17.98 -17.66
N ARG A 86 -15.97 -18.14 -16.53
CA ARG A 86 -16.27 -19.47 -15.96
C ARG A 86 -17.13 -20.29 -16.90
N GLU A 87 -18.23 -19.72 -17.39
CA GLU A 87 -19.15 -20.39 -18.32
C GLU A 87 -18.44 -20.84 -19.60
N LEU A 88 -17.56 -19.99 -20.16
CA LEU A 88 -16.74 -20.33 -21.33
C LEU A 88 -15.77 -21.48 -21.04
N VAL A 89 -15.10 -21.46 -19.88
CA VAL A 89 -14.16 -22.51 -19.49
C VAL A 89 -14.88 -23.84 -19.26
N GLU A 90 -16.04 -23.83 -18.62
CA GLU A 90 -16.89 -25.02 -18.45
C GLU A 90 -17.34 -25.61 -19.80
N GLU A 91 -17.74 -24.75 -20.74
CA GLU A 91 -18.09 -25.18 -22.10
C GLU A 91 -16.90 -25.86 -22.80
N MET A 92 -15.71 -25.25 -22.71
CA MET A 92 -14.51 -25.79 -23.35
C MET A 92 -14.05 -27.10 -22.73
N VAL A 93 -14.22 -27.27 -21.42
CA VAL A 93 -14.00 -28.54 -20.71
C VAL A 93 -14.91 -29.63 -21.27
N ILE A 94 -16.21 -29.36 -21.45
CA ILE A 94 -17.17 -30.31 -22.04
C ILE A 94 -16.76 -30.70 -23.46
N LYS A 95 -16.16 -29.76 -24.21
CA LYS A 95 -15.64 -29.98 -25.56
C LYS A 95 -14.26 -30.66 -25.59
N GLY A 96 -13.72 -31.05 -24.44
CA GLY A 96 -12.46 -31.80 -24.33
C GLY A 96 -11.20 -30.93 -24.29
N ILE A 97 -11.33 -29.61 -24.28
CA ILE A 97 -10.20 -28.68 -24.12
C ILE A 97 -9.96 -28.51 -22.63
N LYS A 98 -8.85 -29.06 -22.13
CA LYS A 98 -8.49 -28.99 -20.72
C LYS A 98 -7.74 -27.68 -20.41
N PRO A 99 -8.33 -26.75 -19.64
CA PRO A 99 -7.64 -25.55 -19.20
C PRO A 99 -6.46 -25.95 -18.32
N ASN A 100 -5.39 -25.16 -18.36
CA ASN A 100 -4.21 -25.42 -17.54
C ASN A 100 -4.15 -24.46 -16.33
N ILE A 101 -3.14 -24.65 -15.48
CA ILE A 101 -2.88 -23.80 -14.31
C ILE A 101 -2.80 -22.29 -14.63
N ILE A 102 -2.37 -21.92 -15.85
CA ILE A 102 -2.25 -20.51 -16.25
C ILE A 102 -3.65 -19.92 -16.44
N THR A 103 -4.54 -20.63 -17.15
CA THR A 103 -5.94 -20.21 -17.34
C THR A 103 -6.65 -20.02 -16.00
N TYR A 104 -6.53 -20.98 -15.08
CA TYR A 104 -7.13 -20.87 -13.75
C TYR A 104 -6.52 -19.74 -12.92
N ASN A 105 -5.19 -19.58 -12.91
CA ASN A 105 -4.54 -18.50 -12.17
C ASN A 105 -4.99 -17.11 -12.63
N ILE A 106 -5.23 -16.91 -13.93
CA ILE A 106 -5.77 -15.66 -14.47
C ILE A 106 -7.17 -15.37 -13.89
N MET A 107 -8.05 -16.37 -13.87
CA MET A 107 -9.39 -16.22 -13.34
C MET A 107 -9.39 -16.01 -11.82
N ILE A 108 -8.55 -16.75 -11.09
CA ILE A 108 -8.38 -16.63 -9.64
C ILE A 108 -7.86 -15.24 -9.27
N ASP A 109 -6.85 -14.72 -9.99
CA ASP A 109 -6.30 -13.38 -9.79
C ASP A 109 -7.35 -12.29 -10.04
N ALA A 110 -8.14 -12.42 -11.11
CA ALA A 110 -9.24 -11.51 -11.39
C ALA A 110 -10.30 -11.51 -10.29
N CYS A 111 -10.65 -12.68 -9.75
CA CYS A 111 -11.57 -12.79 -8.62
C CYS A 111 -10.99 -12.18 -7.34
N ALA A 112 -9.71 -12.47 -7.04
CA ALA A 112 -9.01 -11.98 -5.86
C ALA A 112 -8.93 -10.45 -5.84
N LYS A 113 -8.59 -9.82 -6.98
CA LYS A 113 -8.51 -8.36 -7.12
C LYS A 113 -9.86 -7.65 -7.02
N ARG A 114 -10.94 -8.34 -7.39
CA ARG A 114 -12.31 -7.80 -7.39
C ARG A 114 -13.15 -8.26 -6.19
N TRP A 115 -12.55 -9.04 -5.29
CA TRP A 115 -13.22 -9.64 -4.11
C TRP A 115 -14.48 -10.45 -4.45
N SER A 116 -14.52 -11.07 -5.64
CA SER A 116 -15.63 -11.92 -6.08
C SER A 116 -15.46 -13.35 -5.54
N PHE A 117 -15.68 -13.53 -4.23
CA PHE A 117 -15.42 -14.81 -3.55
C PHE A 117 -16.38 -15.94 -3.94
N GLU A 118 -17.60 -15.60 -4.37
CA GLU A 118 -18.55 -16.60 -4.86
C GLU A 118 -18.04 -17.23 -6.15
N GLU A 119 -17.65 -16.40 -7.12
CA GLU A 119 -17.04 -16.86 -8.37
C GLU A 119 -15.71 -17.56 -8.13
N LEU A 120 -14.88 -17.05 -7.20
CA LEU A 120 -13.64 -17.71 -6.79
C LEU A 120 -13.89 -19.15 -6.36
N ASN A 121 -14.88 -19.39 -5.50
CA ASN A 121 -15.20 -20.74 -5.02
C ASN A 121 -15.63 -21.66 -6.16
N CYS A 122 -16.42 -21.16 -7.11
CA CYS A 122 -16.81 -21.93 -8.29
C CYS A 122 -15.58 -22.29 -9.15
N ILE A 123 -14.66 -21.35 -9.37
CA ILE A 123 -13.45 -21.58 -10.15
C ILE A 123 -12.53 -22.58 -9.45
N LEU A 124 -12.36 -22.49 -8.13
CA LEU A 124 -11.57 -23.45 -7.36
C LEU A 124 -12.19 -24.86 -7.40
N ALA A 125 -13.52 -24.97 -7.32
CA ALA A 125 -14.22 -26.25 -7.46
C ALA A 125 -14.09 -26.85 -8.86
N LEU A 126 -14.14 -26.02 -9.90
CA LEU A 126 -13.91 -26.45 -11.28
C LEU A 126 -12.47 -26.94 -11.47
N MET A 127 -11.49 -26.20 -10.96
CA MET A 127 -10.07 -26.58 -11.00
C MET A 127 -9.83 -27.93 -10.31
N GLU A 128 -10.42 -28.15 -9.13
CA GLU A 128 -10.34 -29.41 -8.39
C GLU A 128 -11.00 -30.57 -9.17
N LYS A 129 -12.19 -30.34 -9.74
CA LYS A 129 -12.92 -31.34 -10.55
C LYS A 129 -12.11 -31.80 -11.76
N GLU A 130 -11.42 -30.87 -12.42
CA GLU A 130 -10.57 -31.17 -13.58
C GLU A 130 -9.20 -31.77 -13.18
N GLY A 131 -8.93 -31.91 -11.88
CA GLY A 131 -7.72 -32.52 -11.35
C GLY A 131 -6.48 -31.63 -11.47
N GLU A 132 -6.65 -30.32 -11.65
CA GLU A 132 -5.54 -29.38 -11.74
C GLU A 132 -5.14 -28.94 -10.31
N ALA A 133 -3.90 -29.23 -9.92
CA ALA A 133 -3.40 -28.91 -8.59
C ALA A 133 -2.90 -27.48 -8.47
N PHE A 134 -2.99 -26.88 -7.29
CA PHE A 134 -2.41 -25.57 -7.03
C PHE A 134 -0.89 -25.60 -7.21
N ASN A 135 -0.35 -24.57 -7.86
CA ASN A 135 1.07 -24.30 -7.85
C ASN A 135 1.41 -23.14 -6.89
N ILE A 136 2.70 -22.85 -6.71
CA ILE A 136 3.18 -21.78 -5.83
C ILE A 136 2.51 -20.43 -6.18
N ASN A 137 2.32 -20.14 -7.47
CA ASN A 137 1.69 -18.91 -7.91
C ASN A 137 0.20 -18.86 -7.54
N THR A 138 -0.53 -19.97 -7.65
CA THR A 138 -1.93 -20.08 -7.20
C THR A 138 -2.05 -19.75 -5.72
N TYR A 139 -1.21 -20.36 -4.88
CA TYR A 139 -1.19 -20.05 -3.45
C TYR A 139 -0.87 -18.59 -3.18
N LYS A 140 0.10 -18.01 -3.89
CA LYS A 140 0.47 -16.59 -3.75
C LYS A 140 -0.72 -15.66 -4.00
N ILE A 141 -1.41 -15.86 -5.13
CA ILE A 141 -2.57 -15.06 -5.52
C ILE A 141 -3.68 -15.18 -4.46
N LEU A 142 -3.96 -16.39 -4.00
CA LEU A 142 -5.00 -16.61 -2.99
C LEU A 142 -4.64 -16.00 -1.63
N ILE A 143 -3.40 -16.19 -1.15
CA ILE A 143 -2.93 -15.62 0.13
C ILE A 143 -3.00 -14.09 0.07
N ASP A 144 -2.56 -13.47 -1.02
CA ASP A 144 -2.62 -12.03 -1.22
C ASP A 144 -4.07 -11.52 -1.28
N GLY A 145 -4.93 -12.17 -2.08
CA GLY A 145 -6.34 -11.82 -2.22
C GLY A 145 -7.12 -11.93 -0.90
N TYR A 146 -6.96 -13.05 -0.18
CA TYR A 146 -7.60 -13.25 1.11
C TYR A 146 -7.05 -12.28 2.16
N SER A 147 -5.75 -12.01 2.18
CA SER A 147 -5.14 -11.07 3.12
C SER A 147 -5.63 -9.64 2.87
N SER A 148 -5.67 -9.21 1.61
CA SER A 148 -6.13 -7.88 1.19
C SER A 148 -7.60 -7.62 1.53
N PHE A 149 -8.46 -8.65 1.43
CA PHE A 149 -9.86 -8.55 1.87
C PHE A 149 -10.03 -8.68 3.38
N GLY A 150 -9.00 -9.10 4.11
CA GLY A 150 -9.05 -9.33 5.55
C GLY A 150 -9.52 -10.72 5.98
N LYS A 151 -9.65 -11.70 5.08
CA LYS A 151 -9.86 -13.13 5.42
C LYS A 151 -8.53 -13.79 5.84
N ILE A 152 -7.96 -13.30 6.94
CA ILE A 152 -6.61 -13.65 7.38
C ILE A 152 -6.48 -15.12 7.80
N LYS A 153 -7.54 -15.74 8.31
CA LYS A 153 -7.50 -17.17 8.74
C LYS A 153 -7.38 -18.10 7.52
N GLU A 154 -8.05 -17.74 6.44
CA GLU A 154 -8.09 -18.43 5.16
C GLU A 154 -6.72 -18.31 4.48
N ALA A 155 -6.13 -17.11 4.52
CA ALA A 155 -4.74 -16.90 4.09
C ALA A 155 -3.74 -17.72 4.93
N GLU A 156 -3.89 -17.75 6.27
CA GLU A 156 -3.04 -18.60 7.13
C GLU A 156 -3.20 -20.08 6.80
N LYS A 157 -4.44 -20.57 6.59
CA LYS A 157 -4.69 -21.97 6.23
C LYS A 157 -3.94 -22.36 4.96
N LEU A 158 -4.02 -21.55 3.91
CA LEU A 158 -3.31 -21.78 2.66
C LEU A 158 -1.80 -21.76 2.85
N LEU A 159 -1.28 -20.81 3.64
CA LEU A 159 0.13 -20.73 3.96
C LEU A 159 0.61 -22.01 4.67
N LEU A 160 -0.12 -22.50 5.66
CA LEU A 160 0.22 -23.73 6.39
C LEU A 160 0.09 -24.98 5.52
N GLU A 161 -0.89 -25.00 4.61
CA GLU A 161 -1.07 -26.07 3.64
C GLU A 161 0.14 -26.20 2.70
N MET A 162 0.71 -25.08 2.22
CA MET A 162 1.93 -25.10 1.42
C MET A 162 3.08 -25.82 2.12
N HIS A 163 3.28 -25.56 3.42
CA HIS A 163 4.28 -26.26 4.22
C HIS A 163 3.99 -27.76 4.35
N GLY A 164 2.72 -28.14 4.49
CA GLY A 164 2.32 -29.56 4.55
C GLY A 164 2.53 -30.31 3.22
N ARG A 165 2.73 -29.58 2.11
CA ARG A 165 3.03 -30.11 0.78
C ARG A 165 4.50 -29.94 0.37
N ASP A 166 5.37 -29.58 1.32
CA ASP A 166 6.79 -29.30 1.09
C ASP A 166 7.05 -28.23 0.00
N LEU A 167 6.11 -27.30 -0.19
CA LEU A 167 6.26 -26.17 -1.10
C LEU A 167 7.02 -25.04 -0.41
N ASN A 168 7.89 -24.36 -1.16
CA ASN A 168 8.61 -23.20 -0.67
C ASN A 168 7.64 -22.04 -0.39
N VAL A 169 7.61 -21.58 0.85
CA VAL A 169 6.83 -20.40 1.28
C VAL A 169 7.78 -19.24 1.43
N ASP A 170 7.54 -18.17 0.65
CA ASP A 170 8.38 -16.99 0.69
C ASP A 170 8.07 -16.08 1.90
N THR A 171 8.99 -15.17 2.19
CA THR A 171 8.84 -14.17 3.26
C THR A 171 7.63 -13.26 3.05
N HIS A 172 7.29 -12.95 1.80
CA HIS A 172 6.21 -12.05 1.47
C HIS A 172 4.84 -12.63 1.89
N MET A 173 4.60 -13.92 1.64
CA MET A 173 3.39 -14.63 2.08
C MET A 173 3.22 -14.59 3.60
N TYR A 174 4.30 -14.79 4.36
CA TYR A 174 4.27 -14.64 5.82
C TYR A 174 3.92 -13.20 6.23
N ASN A 175 4.56 -12.21 5.61
CA ASN A 175 4.34 -10.80 5.93
C ASN A 175 2.89 -10.37 5.69
N LEU A 176 2.24 -10.85 4.62
CA LEU A 176 0.82 -10.58 4.35
C LEU A 176 -0.07 -11.03 5.51
N VAL A 177 0.11 -12.26 5.99
CA VAL A 177 -0.71 -12.84 7.07
C VAL A 177 -0.37 -12.22 8.43
N ILE A 178 0.92 -12.01 8.73
CA ILE A 178 1.40 -11.36 9.96
C ILE A 178 0.84 -9.93 10.06
N ASN A 179 0.98 -9.14 8.99
CA ASN A 179 0.45 -7.78 8.93
C ASN A 179 -1.08 -7.77 9.03
N GLY A 180 -1.76 -8.71 8.38
CA GLY A 180 -3.20 -8.89 8.48
C GLY A 180 -3.66 -9.12 9.92
N TYR A 181 -2.97 -9.98 10.68
CA TYR A 181 -3.27 -10.20 12.10
C TYR A 181 -3.00 -8.96 12.96
N CYS A 182 -1.86 -8.29 12.74
CA CYS A 182 -1.52 -7.05 13.44
C CYS A 182 -2.56 -5.94 13.20
N ASN A 183 -3.02 -5.75 11.96
CA ASN A 183 -4.03 -4.75 11.63
C ASN A 183 -5.40 -5.03 12.25
N LYS A 184 -5.72 -6.31 12.49
CA LYS A 184 -6.92 -6.73 13.22
C LYS A 184 -6.75 -6.73 14.74
N GLY A 185 -5.59 -6.36 15.27
CA GLY A 185 -5.29 -6.37 16.70
C GLY A 185 -5.01 -7.77 17.29
N PHE A 186 -4.98 -8.82 16.48
CA PHE A 186 -4.65 -10.19 16.91
C PHE A 186 -3.14 -10.40 16.98
N VAL A 187 -2.44 -9.53 17.71
CA VAL A 187 -0.97 -9.50 17.77
C VAL A 187 -0.39 -10.84 18.25
N ASP A 188 -1.01 -11.52 19.21
CA ASP A 188 -0.55 -12.84 19.70
C ASP A 188 -0.45 -13.89 18.58
N LYS A 189 -1.40 -13.88 17.64
CA LYS A 189 -1.36 -14.77 16.47
C LYS A 189 -0.25 -14.40 15.50
N ALA A 190 -0.03 -13.10 15.31
CA ALA A 190 1.07 -12.60 14.48
C ALA A 190 2.44 -13.05 15.04
N LEU A 191 2.62 -12.98 16.37
CA LEU A 191 3.85 -13.43 17.04
C LEU A 191 4.06 -14.94 16.89
N LEU A 192 3.00 -15.75 17.11
CA LEU A 192 3.07 -17.20 16.89
C LEU A 192 3.44 -17.54 15.43
N LEU A 193 2.91 -16.81 14.47
CA LEU A 193 3.21 -17.03 13.06
C LEU A 193 4.65 -16.62 12.71
N PHE A 194 5.17 -15.56 13.32
CA PHE A 194 6.57 -15.16 13.21
C PHE A 194 7.55 -16.17 13.83
N ASP A 195 7.18 -16.78 14.96
CA ASP A 195 8.01 -17.84 15.55
C ASP A 195 8.02 -19.08 14.64
N ARG A 196 6.89 -19.46 14.05
CA ARG A 196 6.83 -20.52 13.04
C ARG A 196 7.67 -20.20 11.80
N MET A 197 7.62 -18.96 11.31
CA MET A 197 8.47 -18.49 10.21
C MET A 197 9.96 -18.70 10.53
N SER A 198 10.37 -18.38 11.76
CA SER A 198 11.75 -18.54 12.22
C SER A 198 12.16 -20.02 12.35
N ILE A 199 11.29 -20.86 12.93
CA ILE A 199 11.53 -22.31 13.08
C ILE A 199 11.71 -22.99 11.72
N ARG A 200 10.96 -22.52 10.71
CA ARG A 200 11.03 -23.05 9.34
C ARG A 200 12.15 -22.44 8.50
N GLY A 201 13.03 -21.64 9.10
CA GLY A 201 14.19 -21.05 8.42
C GLY A 201 13.84 -19.99 7.38
N VAL A 202 12.64 -19.41 7.42
CA VAL A 202 12.24 -18.33 6.51
C VAL A 202 12.76 -17.00 7.08
N ASN A 203 13.52 -16.27 6.27
CA ASN A 203 14.16 -15.03 6.71
C ASN A 203 13.17 -13.88 6.90
N SER A 204 13.17 -13.30 8.10
CA SER A 204 12.42 -12.07 8.42
C SER A 204 13.07 -10.84 7.78
N THR A 205 12.26 -9.92 7.24
CA THR A 205 12.69 -8.65 6.66
C THR A 205 12.28 -7.45 7.51
N VAL A 206 12.67 -6.23 7.10
CA VAL A 206 12.20 -4.97 7.69
C VAL A 206 10.68 -4.96 7.77
N ASP A 207 9.96 -5.33 6.70
CA ASP A 207 8.50 -5.41 6.68
C ASP A 207 7.93 -6.35 7.75
N THR A 208 8.60 -7.47 8.02
CA THR A 208 8.18 -8.43 9.05
C THR A 208 8.23 -7.76 10.43
N PHE A 209 9.34 -7.08 10.75
CA PHE A 209 9.51 -6.41 12.03
C PHE A 209 8.62 -5.17 12.14
N TRP A 210 8.48 -4.39 11.06
CA TRP A 210 7.57 -3.26 10.98
C TRP A 210 6.14 -3.68 11.34
N ALA A 211 5.63 -4.77 10.76
CA ALA A 211 4.28 -5.26 11.03
C ALA A 211 4.09 -5.61 12.51
N LEU A 212 5.07 -6.29 13.12
CA LEU A 212 5.01 -6.70 14.53
C LEU A 212 5.13 -5.52 15.49
N ILE A 213 6.05 -4.58 15.23
CA ILE A 213 6.24 -3.36 16.02
C ILE A 213 4.97 -2.50 15.94
N ASN A 214 4.51 -2.18 14.72
CA ASN A 214 3.32 -1.37 14.51
C ASN A 214 2.06 -2.00 15.13
N GLY A 215 1.88 -3.31 14.97
CA GLY A 215 0.77 -4.05 15.58
C GLY A 215 0.76 -3.95 17.10
N ASN A 216 1.90 -4.22 17.75
CA ASN A 216 2.01 -4.13 19.21
C ASN A 216 1.84 -2.68 19.71
N CYS A 217 2.38 -1.69 18.99
CA CYS A 217 2.16 -0.27 19.28
C CYS A 217 0.67 0.11 19.26
N LYS A 218 -0.07 -0.33 18.22
CA LYS A 218 -1.52 -0.08 18.09
C LYS A 218 -2.33 -0.65 19.25
N VAL A 219 -2.00 -1.87 19.70
CA VAL A 219 -2.66 -2.52 20.85
C VAL A 219 -2.12 -2.00 22.20
N GLY A 220 -1.02 -1.24 22.18
CA GLY A 220 -0.41 -0.62 23.35
C GLY A 220 0.56 -1.51 24.14
N ARG A 221 1.05 -2.61 23.55
CA ARG A 221 2.03 -3.51 24.16
C ARG A 221 3.45 -3.05 23.86
N MET A 222 3.81 -1.90 24.41
CA MET A 222 5.04 -1.17 24.04
C MET A 222 6.31 -1.92 24.43
N GLU A 223 6.32 -2.62 25.56
CA GLU A 223 7.43 -3.50 25.97
C GLU A 223 7.74 -4.57 24.92
N ILE A 224 6.69 -5.19 24.35
CA ILE A 224 6.85 -6.20 23.29
C ILE A 224 7.35 -5.53 22.02
N ALA A 225 6.78 -4.39 21.62
CA ALA A 225 7.25 -3.65 20.44
C ALA A 225 8.75 -3.35 20.53
N MET A 226 9.21 -2.89 21.69
CA MET A 226 10.63 -2.62 21.96
C MET A 226 11.50 -3.88 21.96
N ALA A 227 11.00 -5.01 22.46
CA ALA A 227 11.71 -6.28 22.36
C ALA A 227 11.94 -6.70 20.90
N TYR A 228 11.00 -6.40 20.00
CA TYR A 228 11.15 -6.67 18.56
C TYR A 228 12.11 -5.69 17.87
N VAL A 229 12.17 -4.42 18.30
CA VAL A 229 13.23 -3.47 17.87
C VAL A 229 14.61 -4.03 18.22
N SER A 230 14.83 -4.44 19.47
CA SER A 230 16.11 -5.03 19.86
C SER A 230 16.40 -6.34 19.13
N LYS A 231 15.38 -7.16 18.84
CA LYS A 231 15.55 -8.40 18.05
C LYS A 231 15.93 -8.09 16.60
N MET A 232 15.36 -7.05 15.99
CA MET A 232 15.68 -6.57 14.65
C MET A 232 17.15 -6.11 14.56
N GLN A 233 17.59 -5.25 15.49
CA GLN A 233 18.97 -4.77 15.57
C GLN A 233 19.98 -5.89 15.81
N ARG A 234 19.69 -6.87 16.69
CA ARG A 234 20.55 -8.05 16.90
C ARG A 234 20.70 -8.93 15.66
N LYS A 235 19.75 -8.88 14.72
CA LYS A 235 19.86 -9.55 13.42
C LYS A 235 20.63 -8.71 12.38
N GLY A 236 21.15 -7.54 12.76
CA GLY A 236 21.83 -6.61 11.85
C GLY A 236 20.87 -5.88 10.92
N ILE A 237 19.59 -5.80 11.26
CA ILE A 237 18.59 -5.04 10.49
C ILE A 237 18.43 -3.68 11.17
N GLU A 238 18.79 -2.62 10.45
CA GLU A 238 18.73 -1.24 10.96
C GLU A 238 17.31 -0.68 10.91
N LEU A 239 17.00 0.21 11.86
CA LEU A 239 15.74 0.95 11.88
C LEU A 239 15.71 1.94 10.72
N ASP A 240 14.56 2.03 10.06
CA ASP A 240 14.29 3.06 9.07
C ASP A 240 13.46 4.21 9.68
N GLN A 241 13.35 5.31 8.92
CA GLN A 241 12.55 6.48 9.30
C GLN A 241 11.10 6.12 9.65
N VAL A 242 10.51 5.14 8.97
CA VAL A 242 9.12 4.73 9.16
C VAL A 242 8.92 4.08 10.53
N ILE A 243 9.82 3.18 10.94
CA ILE A 243 9.76 2.53 12.25
C ILE A 243 10.02 3.55 13.36
N PHE A 244 10.99 4.46 13.20
CA PHE A 244 11.22 5.54 14.16
C PHE A 244 9.97 6.38 14.38
N ASN A 245 9.33 6.86 13.31
CA ASN A 245 8.10 7.64 13.41
C ASN A 245 6.99 6.88 14.15
N ILE A 246 6.81 5.58 13.87
CA ILE A 246 5.82 4.75 14.57
C ILE A 246 6.11 4.68 16.07
N LEU A 247 7.37 4.46 16.46
CA LEU A 247 7.77 4.36 17.86
C LEU A 247 7.58 5.69 18.59
N VAL A 248 8.03 6.81 18.01
CA VAL A 248 7.87 8.15 18.61
C VAL A 248 6.40 8.47 18.82
N HIS A 249 5.57 8.31 17.78
CA HIS A 249 4.13 8.58 17.88
C HIS A 249 3.42 7.65 18.87
N ALA A 250 3.77 6.36 18.89
CA ALA A 250 3.13 5.39 19.77
C ALA A 250 3.46 5.63 21.24
N ASN A 251 4.73 5.89 21.56
CA ASN A 251 5.15 6.23 22.93
C ASN A 251 4.46 7.52 23.40
N PHE A 252 4.44 8.56 22.56
CA PHE A 252 3.80 9.83 22.90
C PHE A 252 2.30 9.67 23.17
N ARG A 253 1.56 8.95 22.31
CA ARG A 253 0.13 8.67 22.51
C ARG A 253 -0.18 7.90 23.79
N LYS A 254 0.78 7.14 24.30
CA LYS A 254 0.65 6.38 25.56
C LYS A 254 1.10 7.18 26.79
N GLY A 255 1.52 8.44 26.62
CA GLY A 255 2.00 9.30 27.70
C GLY A 255 3.42 8.99 28.16
N MET A 256 4.13 8.12 27.44
CA MET A 256 5.53 7.76 27.67
C MET A 256 6.42 8.79 26.97
N VAL A 257 6.47 9.99 27.56
CA VAL A 257 7.16 11.16 26.97
C VAL A 257 8.67 10.95 26.93
N ASP A 258 9.24 10.29 27.95
CA ASP A 258 10.68 10.00 28.06
C ASP A 258 11.14 9.11 26.91
N GLU A 259 10.42 8.01 26.68
CA GLU A 259 10.70 7.06 25.61
C GLU A 259 10.48 7.68 24.23
N ALA A 260 9.45 8.51 24.07
CA ALA A 260 9.21 9.24 22.83
C ALA A 260 10.35 10.22 22.52
N TYR A 261 10.85 10.93 23.53
CA TYR A 261 11.98 11.84 23.39
C TYR A 261 13.28 11.10 23.05
N VAL A 262 13.60 10.01 23.76
CA VAL A 262 14.79 9.20 23.47
C VAL A 262 14.78 8.67 22.02
N MET A 263 13.63 8.14 21.58
CA MET A 263 13.47 7.65 20.21
C MET A 263 13.63 8.76 19.16
N LEU A 264 13.13 9.95 19.46
CA LEU A 264 13.24 11.11 18.58
C LEU A 264 14.70 11.56 18.42
N ILE A 265 15.45 11.61 19.52
CA ILE A 265 16.87 11.96 19.49
C ILE A 265 17.68 10.89 18.75
N GLU A 266 17.38 9.60 18.95
CA GLU A 266 18.04 8.51 18.21
C GLU A 266 17.77 8.62 16.71
N MET A 267 16.52 8.89 16.31
CA MET A 267 16.13 9.12 14.91
C MET A 267 16.96 10.23 14.24
N VAL A 268 17.08 11.39 14.89
CA VAL A 268 17.87 12.52 14.36
C VAL A 268 19.36 12.19 14.32
N ARG A 269 19.89 11.50 15.34
CA ARG A 269 21.30 11.07 15.38
C ARG A 269 21.63 10.05 14.29
N SER A 270 20.66 9.23 13.89
CA SER A 270 20.75 8.32 12.75
C SER A 270 20.61 9.01 11.39
N GLY A 271 20.43 10.34 11.35
CA GLY A 271 20.36 11.13 10.13
C GLY A 271 18.97 11.16 9.47
N PHE A 272 17.91 10.81 10.20
CA PHE A 272 16.55 10.87 9.69
C PHE A 272 15.83 12.15 10.11
N ASP A 273 14.96 12.65 9.24
CA ASP A 273 14.15 13.83 9.50
C ASP A 273 12.97 13.51 10.40
N ALA A 274 12.86 14.20 11.52
CA ALA A 274 11.72 14.09 12.41
C ALA A 274 10.51 14.89 11.92
N ASP A 275 9.32 14.39 12.24
CA ASP A 275 8.06 15.09 11.96
C ASP A 275 7.93 16.33 12.86
N LEU A 276 7.84 17.51 12.26
CA LEU A 276 7.68 18.78 12.97
C LEU A 276 6.50 18.75 13.98
N SER A 277 5.38 18.15 13.60
CA SER A 277 4.19 18.05 14.45
C SER A 277 4.45 17.22 15.71
N ILE A 278 5.24 16.14 15.62
CA ILE A 278 5.54 15.31 16.79
C ILE A 278 6.59 15.98 17.68
N CYS A 279 7.56 16.66 17.10
CA CYS A 279 8.56 17.45 17.83
C CYS A 279 7.89 18.51 18.70
N SER A 280 7.01 19.35 18.13
CA SER A 280 6.30 20.40 18.88
C SER A 280 5.41 19.83 19.98
N LYS A 281 4.79 18.66 19.75
CA LYS A 281 3.96 17.98 20.75
C LYS A 281 4.78 17.45 21.93
N ILE A 282 5.94 16.85 21.66
CA ILE A 282 6.85 16.36 22.70
C ILE A 282 7.46 17.53 23.46
N GLU A 283 7.88 18.58 22.77
CA GLU A 283 8.37 19.83 23.36
C GLU A 283 7.35 20.42 24.35
N ALA A 284 6.10 20.62 23.91
CA ALA A 284 5.04 21.14 24.77
C ALA A 284 4.75 20.22 25.98
N ALA A 285 4.90 18.90 25.82
CA ALA A 285 4.76 17.95 26.92
C ALA A 285 5.92 18.06 27.92
N LEU A 286 7.16 18.20 27.45
CA LEU A 286 8.34 18.41 28.30
C LEU A 286 8.26 19.72 29.09
N PHE A 287 7.77 20.81 28.47
CA PHE A 287 7.50 22.07 29.18
C PHE A 287 6.51 21.89 30.33
N LYS A 288 5.39 21.19 30.10
CA LYS A 288 4.41 20.88 31.16
C LYS A 288 4.98 20.04 32.29
N LEU A 289 6.02 19.25 32.01
CA LEU A 289 6.75 18.45 32.99
C LEU A 289 7.93 19.19 33.63
N ASN A 290 8.11 20.50 33.35
CA ASN A 290 9.25 21.33 33.81
C ASN A 290 10.63 20.84 33.36
N ARG A 291 10.71 20.11 32.23
CA ARG A 291 11.95 19.56 31.67
C ARG A 291 12.54 20.50 30.62
N PHE A 292 12.90 21.71 31.07
CA PHE A 292 13.23 22.83 30.18
C PHE A 292 14.47 22.61 29.31
N GLU A 293 15.47 21.88 29.80
CA GLU A 293 16.70 21.62 29.03
C GLU A 293 16.44 20.73 27.81
N GLU A 294 15.64 19.68 27.96
CA GLU A 294 15.30 18.79 26.85
C GLU A 294 14.33 19.47 25.87
N ALA A 295 13.40 20.29 26.38
CA ALA A 295 12.54 21.11 25.55
C ALA A 295 13.36 22.10 24.69
N LYS A 296 14.39 22.74 25.28
CA LYS A 296 15.31 23.63 24.57
C LYS A 296 16.10 22.89 23.48
N GLN A 297 16.55 21.65 23.74
CA GLN A 297 17.20 20.84 22.72
C GLN A 297 16.27 20.54 21.54
N LEU A 298 14.98 20.25 21.78
CA LEU A 298 14.01 20.06 20.70
C LEU A 298 13.75 21.34 19.90
N VAL A 299 13.66 22.49 20.58
CA VAL A 299 13.55 23.81 19.94
C VAL A 299 14.70 24.05 18.97
N ASP A 300 15.93 23.68 19.33
CA ASP A 300 17.09 23.85 18.44
C ASP A 300 17.07 22.88 17.26
N ILE A 301 16.60 21.64 17.46
CA ILE A 301 16.34 20.68 16.37
C ILE A 301 15.28 21.22 15.41
N ILE A 302 14.16 21.74 15.93
CA ILE A 302 13.06 22.29 15.12
C ILE A 302 13.53 23.52 14.33
N LYS A 303 14.30 24.42 14.93
CA LYS A 303 14.91 25.57 14.22
C LYS A 303 15.80 25.13 13.07
N GLY A 304 16.52 24.01 13.21
CA GLY A 304 17.32 23.44 12.12
C GLY A 304 16.48 22.83 10.99
N MET A 305 15.21 22.50 11.23
CA MET A 305 14.29 21.90 10.26
C MET A 305 13.46 22.93 9.48
N VAL A 306 13.29 24.14 10.01
CA VAL A 306 12.48 25.20 9.40
C VAL A 306 13.40 26.34 9.00
N ASP A 307 13.53 26.60 7.69
CA ASP A 307 14.27 27.75 7.14
C ASP A 307 13.70 29.12 7.56
N GLU A 308 12.61 29.16 8.32
CA GLU A 308 12.03 30.37 8.90
C GLU A 308 11.79 30.27 10.42
N PRO A 309 12.55 31.01 11.24
CA PRO A 309 12.45 31.02 12.71
C PRO A 309 11.10 31.46 13.29
N TYR A 310 10.21 32.03 12.46
CA TYR A 310 9.13 32.89 12.94
C TYR A 310 7.87 32.12 13.40
N VAL A 311 7.57 30.95 12.82
CA VAL A 311 6.35 30.18 13.17
C VAL A 311 6.43 29.61 14.59
N MET A 312 7.62 29.17 15.02
CA MET A 312 7.84 28.57 16.34
C MET A 312 7.84 29.62 17.46
N LEU A 313 8.39 30.82 17.19
CA LEU A 313 8.38 31.93 18.15
C LEU A 313 6.95 32.45 18.42
N ILE A 314 6.05 32.38 17.43
CA ILE A 314 4.63 32.76 17.61
C ILE A 314 3.89 31.80 18.56
N GLU A 315 4.17 30.49 18.52
CA GLU A 315 3.57 29.53 19.47
C GLU A 315 4.18 29.62 20.88
N MET A 316 5.48 29.91 20.99
CA MET A 316 6.13 30.17 22.29
C MET A 316 5.54 31.40 22.98
N VAL A 317 5.29 32.48 22.23
CA VAL A 317 4.64 33.69 22.75
C VAL A 317 3.19 33.42 23.15
N ARG A 318 2.44 32.62 22.37
CA ARG A 318 1.06 32.21 22.71
C ARG A 318 0.94 31.35 23.97
N SER A 319 2.00 30.63 24.34
CA SER A 319 2.03 29.76 25.52
C SER A 319 2.50 30.47 26.80
N GLY A 320 2.71 31.80 26.75
CA GLY A 320 3.06 32.61 27.92
C GLY A 320 4.55 32.59 28.27
N PHE A 321 5.41 32.25 27.31
CA PHE A 321 6.86 32.38 27.47
C PHE A 321 7.24 33.86 27.59
N ASP A 322 8.04 34.21 28.60
CA ASP A 322 8.62 35.54 28.77
C ASP A 322 9.74 35.70 27.74
N ALA A 323 9.34 36.01 26.50
CA ALA A 323 10.27 36.24 25.42
C ALA A 323 10.99 37.57 25.64
N ASP A 324 12.32 37.54 25.72
CA ASP A 324 13.17 38.72 25.84
C ASP A 324 12.80 39.75 24.75
N LEU A 325 12.60 41.02 25.14
CA LEU A 325 12.28 42.15 24.25
C LEU A 325 13.23 42.25 23.05
N SER A 326 14.48 41.79 23.20
CA SER A 326 15.44 41.71 22.09
C SER A 326 15.04 40.73 20.98
N ILE A 327 14.22 39.73 21.28
CA ILE A 327 13.76 38.70 20.35
C ILE A 327 12.49 39.17 19.66
N CYS A 328 11.53 39.72 20.42
CA CYS A 328 10.27 40.22 19.88
C CYS A 328 10.46 41.37 18.87
N SER A 329 11.38 42.30 19.15
CA SER A 329 11.72 43.42 18.25
C SER A 329 12.36 43.01 16.91
N LYS A 330 12.91 41.79 16.82
CA LYS A 330 13.45 41.23 15.56
C LYS A 330 12.40 40.48 14.74
N ILE A 331 11.32 40.03 15.37
CA ILE A 331 10.25 39.23 14.74
C ILE A 331 9.21 40.12 14.08
N GLU A 332 8.86 41.23 14.73
CA GLU A 332 7.84 42.16 14.26
C GLU A 332 8.04 42.58 12.78
N PRO A 333 9.23 43.02 12.32
CA PRO A 333 9.41 43.44 10.93
C PRO A 333 9.25 42.31 9.90
N ALA A 334 9.48 41.06 10.31
CA ALA A 334 9.34 39.89 9.44
C ALA A 334 7.86 39.51 9.26
N LEU A 335 7.04 39.63 10.31
CA LEU A 335 5.59 39.39 10.24
C LEU A 335 4.88 40.38 9.31
N PHE A 336 5.33 41.64 9.31
CA PHE A 336 4.88 42.66 8.35
C PHE A 336 5.23 42.30 6.90
N LYS A 337 6.45 41.80 6.64
CA LYS A 337 6.87 41.37 5.29
C LYS A 337 6.08 40.18 4.76
N LEU A 338 5.57 39.34 5.65
CA LEU A 338 4.77 38.15 5.33
C LEU A 338 3.26 38.42 5.31
N ASN A 339 2.83 39.68 5.45
CA ASN A 339 1.41 40.10 5.54
C ASN A 339 0.62 39.41 6.67
N ARG A 340 1.28 39.01 7.77
CA ARG A 340 0.65 38.36 8.93
C ARG A 340 0.33 39.38 10.04
N PHE A 341 -0.48 40.38 9.69
CA PHE A 341 -0.70 41.59 10.51
C PHE A 341 -1.38 41.33 11.86
N GLU A 342 -2.32 40.39 11.94
CA GLU A 342 -2.96 40.00 13.21
C GLU A 342 -1.97 39.41 14.23
N GLU A 343 -0.95 38.71 13.73
CA GLU A 343 0.07 38.10 14.58
C GLU A 343 1.14 39.11 14.99
N ALA A 344 1.46 40.07 14.12
CA ALA A 344 2.28 41.23 14.49
C ALA A 344 1.61 42.04 15.61
N LYS A 345 0.29 42.25 15.52
CA LYS A 345 -0.51 42.94 16.54
C LYS A 345 -0.46 42.22 17.90
N GLN A 346 -0.67 40.91 17.92
CA GLN A 346 -0.58 40.11 19.15
C GLN A 346 0.82 40.19 19.79
N LEU A 347 1.88 40.21 18.97
CA LEU A 347 3.26 40.33 19.45
C LEU A 347 3.53 41.72 20.07
N VAL A 348 3.04 42.79 19.43
CA VAL A 348 3.16 44.17 19.92
C VAL A 348 2.39 44.37 21.23
N ASP A 349 1.17 43.84 21.34
CA ASP A 349 0.38 43.89 22.58
C ASP A 349 1.08 43.20 23.77
N ILE A 350 1.88 42.17 23.49
CA ILE A 350 2.69 41.46 24.50
C ILE A 350 3.94 42.27 24.86
N MET A 351 4.60 42.88 23.87
CA MET A 351 5.76 43.78 24.10
C MET A 351 5.38 45.02 24.94
N VAL A 352 4.22 45.63 24.67
CA VAL A 352 3.73 46.83 25.37
C VAL A 352 3.30 46.52 26.81
N LYS A 353 2.85 45.29 27.10
CA LYS A 353 2.54 44.85 28.48
C LYS A 353 3.79 44.60 29.34
N GLY A 354 4.96 44.39 28.73
CA GLY A 354 6.23 44.13 29.42
C GLY A 354 7.06 45.38 29.74
N ASP A 355 6.97 46.43 28.92
CA ASP A 355 7.64 47.72 29.18
C ASP A 355 6.83 48.88 28.55
N GLY A 356 6.43 49.85 29.37
CA GLY A 356 5.47 50.91 29.02
C GLY A 356 6.03 52.04 28.13
N SER A 357 7.04 51.77 27.31
CA SER A 357 7.78 52.78 26.54
C SER A 357 7.69 52.64 25.00
N LEU A 358 6.82 51.76 24.48
CA LEU A 358 6.70 51.50 23.04
C LEU A 358 5.28 51.76 22.47
N GLU A 359 4.73 52.94 22.71
CA GLU A 359 3.46 53.38 22.07
C GLU A 359 3.58 53.61 20.54
N ASN A 360 4.81 53.81 20.03
CA ASN A 360 5.05 54.13 18.62
C ASN A 360 4.96 52.92 17.67
N SER A 361 5.10 51.68 18.15
CA SER A 361 4.93 50.48 17.32
C SER A 361 3.47 50.04 17.20
N ALA A 362 2.65 50.27 18.24
CA ALA A 362 1.21 50.00 18.21
C ALA A 362 0.46 50.86 17.16
N THR A 363 0.90 52.10 16.98
CA THR A 363 0.34 53.04 15.99
C THR A 363 0.64 52.61 14.54
N LEU A 364 1.82 52.04 14.27
CA LEU A 364 2.20 51.48 12.96
C LEU A 364 1.41 50.23 12.57
N VAL A 365 0.91 49.46 13.56
CA VAL A 365 0.06 48.29 13.34
C VAL A 365 -1.37 48.72 12.96
N GLU A 366 -1.91 49.75 13.61
CA GLU A 366 -3.27 50.25 13.32
C GLU A 366 -3.39 50.92 11.94
N GLU A 367 -2.35 51.61 11.47
CA GLU A 367 -2.35 52.25 10.14
C GLU A 367 -2.29 51.25 8.97
N ASN A 368 -1.76 50.04 9.16
CA ASN A 368 -1.62 49.02 8.12
C ASN A 368 -2.75 47.97 8.12
N LEU A 369 -3.73 48.08 9.03
CA LEU A 369 -4.90 47.18 9.15
C LEU A 369 -6.18 47.75 8.50
N VAL A 370 -6.12 48.97 7.95
CA VAL A 370 -7.19 49.61 7.13
C VAL A 370 -6.83 49.46 5.66
#